data_AF-A0A924YHI9-F1
#
_entry.id   AF-A0A924YHI9-F1
#
_cell.length_a   1.000
_cell.length_b   1.000
_cell.length_c   1.000
_cell.angle_alpha   90.00
_cell.angle_beta   90.00
_cell.angle_gamma   90.00
#
_symmetry.space_group_name_H-M   'P 1'
#
loop_
_entity.id
_entity.type
_entity.pdbx_description
1 polymer ?
#
loop_
_entity_poly.entity_id
_entity_poly.type
_entity_poly.pdbx_seq_one_letter_code
_entity_poly.pdbx_strand_id
1 'polypeptide(L)' 'MNHVRTVSELLAKLGFDAFVYEQDSRVVVELSAVEYQRREQQLRPWFQVLNTDQQSIRMIEKLRGNYVDEQKH' A
#
# COMPACT_ATOMS: atom_id res chain seq x y z
N MET A 1 -14.34 9.01 4.82
CA MET A 1 -13.02 9.46 4.35
C MET A 1 -12.62 8.55 3.19
N ASN A 2 -12.10 9.09 2.08
CA ASN A 2 -11.87 8.28 0.88
C ASN A 2 -10.49 7.59 0.97
N HIS A 3 -10.46 6.35 1.49
CA HIS A 3 -9.25 5.62 1.89
C HIS A 3 -8.23 5.45 0.74
N VAL A 4 -8.72 5.22 -0.48
CA VAL A 4 -7.91 5.15 -1.72
C VAL A 4 -7.11 6.43 -1.94
N ARG A 5 -7.71 7.59 -1.71
CA ARG A 5 -7.06 8.89 -1.92
C ARG A 5 -5.89 9.07 -0.95
N THR A 6 -6.08 8.72 0.32
CA THR A 6 -5.04 8.80 1.35
C THR A 6 -3.84 7.93 1.00
N VAL A 7 -4.07 6.69 0.57
CA VAL A 7 -3.00 5.76 0.18
C VAL A 7 -2.27 6.24 -1.09
N SER A 8 -3.01 6.74 -2.09
CA SER A 8 -2.42 7.30 -3.30
C SER A 8 -1.55 8.53 -3.00
N GLU A 9 -2.00 9.44 -2.15
CA GLU A 9 -1.22 10.61 -1.71
C GLU A 9 0.04 10.21 -0.93
N LEU A 10 -0.04 9.19 -0.08
CA LEU A 10 1.12 8.66 0.65
C LEU A 10 2.17 8.10 -0.32
N LEU A 11 1.75 7.25 -1.26
CA LEU A 11 2.65 6.64 -2.25
C LEU A 11 3.29 7.70 -3.15
N ALA A 12 2.52 8.69 -3.60
CA ALA A 12 3.04 9.82 -4.37
C ALA A 12 4.08 10.64 -3.58
N LYS A 13 3.84 10.91 -2.29
CA LYS A 13 4.80 11.60 -1.41
C LYS A 13 6.09 10.81 -1.20
N LEU A 14 5.98 9.48 -1.15
CA LEU A 14 7.12 8.57 -1.07
C LEU A 14 7.81 8.37 -2.45
N GLY A 15 7.27 8.96 -3.51
CA GLY A 15 7.80 8.88 -4.87
C GLY A 15 7.65 7.50 -5.49
N PHE A 16 6.54 6.81 -5.20
CA PHE A 16 6.14 5.58 -5.87
C PHE A 16 5.16 5.89 -7.01
N ASP A 17 5.38 5.26 -8.16
CA ASP A 17 4.41 5.25 -9.26
C ASP A 17 3.54 3.99 -9.13
N ALA A 18 2.41 4.16 -8.46
CA ALA A 18 1.53 3.06 -8.07
C ALA A 18 0.08 3.36 -8.42
N PHE A 19 -0.62 2.35 -8.93
CA PHE A 19 -2.04 2.38 -9.19
C PHE A 19 -2.81 1.92 -7.95
N VAL A 20 -3.65 2.79 -7.40
CA VAL A 20 -4.41 2.52 -6.17
C VAL A 20 -5.89 2.49 -6.48
N TYR A 21 -6.57 1.40 -6.10
CA TYR A 21 -7.99 1.21 -6.32
C TYR A 21 -8.63 0.44 -5.15
N GLU A 22 -9.95 0.51 -5.05
CA GLU A 22 -10.71 -0.27 -4.07
C GLU A 22 -11.24 -1.56 -4.72
N GLN A 23 -11.07 -2.69 -4.05
CA GLN A 23 -11.61 -3.98 -4.44
C GLN A 23 -12.02 -4.76 -3.18
N ASP A 24 -13.22 -5.33 -3.17
CA ASP A 24 -13.75 -6.10 -2.03
C ASP A 24 -13.65 -5.38 -0.67
N SER A 25 -13.93 -4.08 -0.66
CA SER A 25 -13.78 -3.19 0.52
C SER A 25 -12.33 -3.08 1.06
N ARG A 26 -11.33 -3.33 0.22
CA ARG A 26 -9.91 -3.18 0.55
C ARG A 26 -9.23 -2.25 -0.46
N VAL A 27 -8.28 -1.47 0.03
CA VAL A 27 -7.41 -0.69 -0.84
C VAL A 27 -6.33 -1.59 -1.39
N VAL A 28 -6.35 -1.79 -2.71
CA VAL A 28 -5.34 -2.51 -3.48
C VAL A 28 -4.37 -1.50 -4.09
N VAL A 29 -3.09 -1.80 -3.97
CA VAL A 29 -1.99 -1.05 -4.55
C VAL A 29 -1.29 -1.96 -5.54
N GLU A 30 -1.20 -1.53 -6.78
CA GLU A 30 -0.42 -2.18 -7.83
C GLU A 30 0.74 -1.28 -8.25
N LEU A 31 1.97 -1.79 -8.22
CA LEU A 31 3.15 -1.05 -8.69
C LEU A 31 4.14 -1.97 -9.39
N SER A 32 5.14 -1.42 -10.07
CA SER A 32 6.15 -2.21 -10.79
C SER A 32 6.91 -3.14 -9.85
N ALA A 33 7.12 -4.40 -10.26
CA ALA A 33 7.92 -5.36 -9.50
C ALA A 33 9.36 -4.89 -9.25
N VAL A 34 9.95 -4.17 -10.20
CA VAL A 34 11.29 -3.58 -10.05
C VAL A 34 11.29 -2.52 -8.96
N GLU A 35 10.28 -1.65 -8.93
CA GLU A 35 10.18 -0.57 -7.94
C GLU A 35 9.89 -1.13 -6.54
N TYR A 36 9.00 -2.12 -6.44
CA TYR A 36 8.73 -2.83 -5.19
C TYR A 36 10.00 -3.48 -4.66
N GLN A 37 10.75 -4.23 -5.47
CA GLN A 37 11.97 -4.89 -5.04
C GLN A 37 13.02 -3.90 -4.53
N ARG A 38 13.14 -2.73 -5.17
CA ARG A 38 14.09 -1.68 -4.76
C ARG A 38 13.75 -1.06 -3.40
N ARG A 39 12.46 -0.96 -3.06
CA ARG A 39 11.99 -0.27 -1.85
C ARG A 39 11.06 -1.14 -0.99
N GLU A 40 11.22 -2.46 -1.08
CA GLU A 40 10.36 -3.43 -0.39
C GLU A 40 10.33 -3.16 1.11
N GLN A 41 11.49 -2.87 1.70
CA GLN A 41 11.64 -2.61 3.12
C GLN A 41 10.81 -1.40 3.59
N GLN A 42 10.57 -0.43 2.71
CA GLN A 42 9.68 0.68 3.00
C GLN A 42 8.23 0.23 2.94
N LEU A 43 7.80 -0.56 1.95
CA LEU A 43 6.38 -0.90 1.79
C LEU A 43 5.89 -2.00 2.74
N ARG A 44 6.75 -2.94 3.12
CA ARG A 44 6.40 -4.11 3.95
C ARG A 44 5.73 -3.81 5.30
N PRO A 45 6.03 -2.74 6.04
CA PRO A 45 5.35 -2.42 7.30
C PRO A 45 3.87 -2.06 7.11
N TRP A 46 3.55 -1.35 6.02
CA TRP A 46 2.21 -0.78 5.77
C TRP A 46 1.37 -1.64 4.85
N PHE A 47 1.98 -2.44 3.98
CA PHE A 47 1.29 -3.23 2.97
C PHE A 47 1.58 -4.73 3.11
N GLN A 48 0.60 -5.53 2.71
CA GLN A 48 0.70 -6.98 2.57
C GLN A 48 0.63 -7.32 1.09
N VAL A 49 1.66 -8.00 0.59
CA VAL A 49 1.67 -8.52 -0.78
C VAL A 49 0.59 -9.59 -0.92
N LEU A 50 -0.28 -9.43 -1.93
CA LEU A 50 -1.26 -10.43 -2.33
C LEU A 50 -0.72 -11.29 -3.46
N ASN A 51 -0.12 -10.65 -4.47
CA ASN A 51 0.38 -11.34 -5.64
C ASN A 51 1.64 -10.65 -6.17
N THR A 52 2.55 -11.46 -6.72
CA THR A 52 3.79 -11.01 -7.33
C THR A 52 3.81 -11.54 -8.77
N ASP A 53 3.64 -10.65 -9.73
CA ASP A 53 3.81 -10.93 -11.15
C ASP A 53 5.24 -10.54 -11.60
N GLN A 54 5.68 -10.99 -12.77
CA GLN A 54 6.98 -10.58 -13.34
C GLN A 54 7.03 -9.07 -13.60
N GLN A 55 5.89 -8.42 -13.88
CA GLN A 55 5.84 -7.00 -14.22
C GLN A 55 5.36 -6.12 -13.07
N SER A 56 4.43 -6.61 -12.23
CA SER A 56 3.80 -5.83 -11.17
C SER A 56 3.60 -6.61 -9.87
N ILE A 57 3.49 -5.89 -8.76
CA ILE A 57 3.18 -6.43 -7.44
C ILE A 57 1.83 -5.86 -7.04
N ARG A 58 0.92 -6.74 -6.64
CA ARG A 58 -0.33 -6.34 -5.98
C ARG A 58 -0.20 -6.51 -4.50
N MET A 59 -0.55 -5.48 -3.78
CA MET A 59 -0.59 -5.45 -2.33
C MET A 59 -1.90 -4.87 -1.87
N ILE A 60 -2.23 -5.14 -0.62
CA ILE A 60 -3.29 -4.43 0.09
C ILE A 60 -2.71 -3.73 1.29
N GLU A 61 -3.34 -2.64 1.71
CA GLU A 61 -3.05 -2.05 3.02
C GLU A 61 -3.20 -3.14 4.09
N LYS A 62 -2.19 -3.26 4.96
CA LYS A 62 -2.36 -4.05 6.17
C LYS A 62 -3.40 -3.31 6.99
N LEU A 63 -4.56 -3.92 7.15
CA LEU A 63 -5.50 -3.63 8.24
C LEU A 63 -4.82 -3.96 9.57
N ARG A 64 -3.71 -3.29 9.91
CA ARG A 64 -3.26 -3.25 11.29
C ARG A 64 -4.37 -2.51 12.00
N GLY A 65 -5.03 -3.17 12.95
CA GLY A 65 -5.91 -2.56 13.94
C GLY A 65 -5.22 -1.50 14.83
N ASN A 66 -4.19 -0.81 14.33
CA ASN A 66 -3.41 0.21 15.02
C ASN A 66 -3.75 1.63 14.56
N TYR A 67 -4.81 1.85 13.77
CA TYR A 67 -5.44 3.18 13.75
C TYR A 67 -6.23 3.47 15.05
N VAL A 68 -6.33 2.48 15.96
CA VAL A 68 -7.03 2.58 17.25
C VAL A 68 -6.10 2.15 18.40
N ASP A 69 -4.85 2.63 18.48
CA ASP A 69 -4.08 2.54 19.74
C ASP A 69 -2.94 3.59 19.89
N GLU A 70 -3.02 4.74 19.23
CA GLU A 70 -2.08 5.87 19.46
C GLU A 70 -2.81 7.20 19.79
N GLN A 71 -4.01 7.13 20.42
CA GLN A 71 -4.72 8.28 21.00
C GLN A 71 -4.95 8.16 22.51
N LYS A 72 -4.11 7.40 23.23
CA LYS A 72 -4.05 7.42 24.70
C LYS A 72 -2.60 7.47 25.19
N HIS A 73 -2.02 8.66 25.16
CA HIS A 73 -1.04 9.06 26.18
C HIS A 73 -1.16 10.55 26.44
#